data_AF-A0A2V7ZFF1-F1
#
_entry.id   AF-A0A2V7ZFF1-F1
#
_cell.length_a   1.000
_cell.length_b   1.000
_cell.length_c   1.000
_cell.angle_alpha   90.00
_cell.angle_beta   90.00
_cell.angle_gamma   90.00
#
_symmetry.space_group_name_H-M   'P 1'
#
loop_
_entity.id
_entity.type
_entity.pdbx_description
1 polymer ?
#
loop_
_entity_poly.entity_id
_entity_poly.type
_entity_poly.pdbx_seq_one_letter_code
_entity_poly.pdbx_strand_id
1 'polypeptide(L)'
;MPAGAEQTFTGRISDSMCGASHRASPSTSLGAGALTDRQCLLACIGALAKYVLVDRNDRVLPIANQDAMGLPLYAGRPVKLTGEWKGDAIFVTRVEAIPAHLHIGHVMTNWRDTPGARGFLPVAVDEARVAVLHARLAVNSTSLDDIKLHAGHVLNALDPAVERAGPGAGYGVRKAAAGALQHLDFAARAEGATINITTQAAQVSSSLSNVLQWVDQAVAAAQRIRAATDTASAAGAAADLAALMQRINDEGLQDAQTRMGLMLKAEGLLGAPR
;
A
#
# COMPACT_ATOMS: atom_id res chain seq x y z
N MET A 1 3.70 -42.39 19.26
CA MET A 1 4.16 -42.10 17.89
C MET A 1 5.27 -41.06 18.00
N PRO A 2 6.40 -41.20 17.29
CA PRO A 2 7.46 -40.19 17.34
C PRO A 2 6.89 -38.86 16.85
N ALA A 3 7.14 -37.79 17.62
CA ALA A 3 6.79 -36.42 17.23
C ALA A 3 7.53 -36.07 15.93
N GLY A 4 6.83 -35.44 14.98
CA GLY A 4 7.44 -34.99 13.74
C GLY A 4 8.44 -33.87 14.01
N ALA A 5 9.43 -33.69 13.14
CA ALA A 5 10.30 -32.51 13.22
C ALA A 5 9.48 -31.23 12.96
N GLU A 6 9.78 -30.16 13.70
CA GLU A 6 9.17 -28.85 13.51
C GLU A 6 9.50 -28.30 12.11
N GLN A 7 8.49 -27.78 11.42
CA GLN A 7 8.54 -27.27 10.06
C GLN A 7 7.85 -25.92 9.97
N THR A 8 8.24 -25.16 8.96
CA THR A 8 7.58 -23.91 8.61
C THR A 8 6.74 -24.08 7.35
N PHE A 9 5.52 -23.58 7.42
CA PHE A 9 4.54 -23.56 6.35
C PHE A 9 4.21 -22.10 6.01
N THR A 10 3.90 -21.83 4.75
CA THR A 10 3.45 -20.52 4.29
C THR A 10 2.15 -20.69 3.54
N GLY A 11 1.14 -19.93 3.95
CA GLY A 11 -0.19 -20.03 3.36
C GLY A 11 -1.15 -19.03 3.98
N ARG A 12 -2.39 -19.03 3.49
CA ARG A 12 -3.49 -18.22 4.01
C ARG A 12 -4.27 -19.01 5.05
N ILE A 13 -4.55 -18.42 6.21
CA ILE A 13 -5.49 -19.02 7.17
C ILE A 13 -6.91 -18.90 6.60
N SER A 14 -7.58 -20.03 6.48
CA SER A 14 -8.95 -20.18 5.98
C SER A 14 -9.76 -21.06 6.93
N ASP A 15 -11.00 -21.36 6.58
CA ASP A 15 -11.86 -22.34 7.25
C ASP A 15 -12.03 -23.60 6.39
N SER A 16 -12.45 -24.71 7.00
CA SER A 16 -12.61 -26.01 6.35
C SER A 16 -13.79 -26.10 5.40
N MET A 17 -14.74 -25.16 5.45
CA MET A 17 -15.91 -25.15 4.56
C MET A 17 -15.56 -24.51 3.22
N CYS A 18 -14.86 -23.37 3.26
CA CYS A 18 -14.47 -22.64 2.06
C CYS A 18 -13.06 -23.03 1.58
N GLY A 19 -12.12 -23.33 2.47
CA GLY A 19 -10.75 -23.74 2.13
C GLY A 19 -10.09 -22.78 1.14
N ALA A 20 -9.60 -23.30 0.02
CA ALA A 20 -9.02 -22.49 -1.06
C ALA A 20 -10.03 -21.59 -1.78
N SER A 21 -11.30 -21.97 -1.79
CA SER A 21 -12.41 -21.19 -2.35
C SER A 21 -12.79 -19.99 -1.48
N HIS A 22 -12.24 -19.86 -0.27
CA HIS A 22 -12.35 -18.65 0.54
C HIS A 22 -11.61 -17.51 -0.15
N ARG A 23 -12.32 -16.82 -1.05
CA ARG A 23 -11.84 -15.66 -1.79
C ARG A 23 -12.23 -14.39 -1.07
N ALA A 24 -11.34 -13.40 -1.15
CA ALA A 24 -11.64 -12.05 -0.75
C ALA A 24 -12.72 -11.46 -1.66
N SER A 25 -13.97 -11.54 -1.24
CA SER A 25 -15.10 -10.98 -1.95
C SER A 25 -16.18 -10.63 -0.92
N PRO A 26 -16.78 -9.44 -0.99
CA PRO A 26 -17.89 -9.10 -0.11
C PRO A 26 -19.00 -10.13 -0.35
N SER A 27 -19.21 -11.00 0.64
CA SER A 27 -20.24 -12.02 0.59
C SER A 27 -21.61 -11.32 0.56
N THR A 28 -22.29 -11.38 -0.58
CA THR A 28 -23.69 -10.98 -0.73
C THR A 28 -24.66 -12.11 -0.36
N SER A 29 -24.15 -13.30 -0.01
CA SER A 29 -24.97 -14.50 0.20
C SER A 29 -25.52 -14.67 1.62
N LEU A 30 -25.23 -13.75 2.55
CA LEU A 30 -25.67 -13.85 3.95
C LEU A 30 -26.63 -12.75 4.44
N GLY A 31 -27.19 -11.93 3.55
CA GLY A 31 -28.38 -11.10 3.85
C GLY A 31 -28.27 -10.04 4.96
N ALA A 32 -27.12 -9.92 5.63
CA ALA A 32 -26.77 -8.84 6.54
C ALA A 32 -25.53 -8.13 5.96
N GLY A 33 -25.39 -6.82 6.17
CA GLY A 33 -24.42 -5.94 5.49
C GLY A 33 -23.05 -6.59 5.24
N ALA A 34 -22.46 -6.27 4.08
CA ALA A 34 -21.26 -6.92 3.54
C ALA A 34 -20.20 -7.18 4.62
N LEU A 35 -20.12 -8.43 5.10
CA LEU A 35 -19.11 -8.84 6.06
C LEU A 35 -17.74 -8.70 5.42
N THR A 36 -16.76 -8.22 6.19
CA THR A 36 -15.35 -8.34 5.79
C THR A 36 -14.98 -9.82 5.71
N ASP A 37 -13.98 -10.16 4.90
CA ASP A 37 -13.53 -11.56 4.74
C ASP A 37 -13.20 -12.23 6.08
N ARG A 38 -12.62 -11.48 7.02
CA ARG A 38 -12.32 -11.98 8.37
C ARG A 38 -13.60 -12.27 9.15
N GLN A 39 -14.58 -11.37 9.10
CA GLN A 39 -15.85 -11.61 9.78
C GLN A 39 -16.57 -12.82 9.17
N CYS A 40 -16.51 -12.98 7.85
CA CYS A 40 -17.04 -14.16 7.15
C CYS A 40 -16.37 -15.45 7.64
N LEU A 41 -15.03 -15.49 7.66
CA LEU A 41 -14.28 -16.64 8.15
C LEU A 41 -14.61 -16.94 9.62
N LEU A 42 -14.59 -15.93 10.49
CA LEU A 42 -14.89 -16.11 11.91
C LEU A 42 -16.34 -16.58 12.14
N ALA A 43 -17.29 -16.18 11.29
CA ALA A 43 -18.65 -16.70 11.33
C ALA A 43 -18.70 -18.20 11.01
N CYS A 44 -17.94 -18.67 10.00
CA CYS A 44 -17.82 -20.10 9.70
C CYS A 44 -17.20 -20.88 10.86
N ILE A 45 -16.17 -20.34 11.51
CA ILE A 45 -15.56 -20.96 12.70
C ILE A 45 -16.58 -21.03 13.85
N GLY A 46 -17.37 -19.97 14.06
CA GLY A 46 -18.48 -19.97 15.02
C GLY A 46 -19.56 -21.01 14.68
N ALA A 47 -19.74 -21.32 13.40
CA ALA A 47 -20.61 -22.38 12.88
C ALA A 47 -19.94 -23.76 12.85
N LEU A 48 -18.90 -23.98 13.67
CA LEU A 48 -18.18 -25.26 13.85
C LEU A 48 -17.26 -25.68 12.68
N ALA A 49 -16.96 -24.78 11.74
CA ALA A 49 -15.86 -25.02 10.81
C ALA A 49 -14.51 -25.00 11.54
N LYS A 50 -13.50 -25.64 10.94
CA LYS A 50 -12.14 -25.69 11.46
C LYS A 50 -11.23 -24.73 10.70
N TYR A 51 -10.31 -24.06 11.37
CA TYR A 51 -9.17 -23.41 10.75
C TYR A 51 -8.35 -24.42 9.94
N VAL A 52 -7.93 -23.98 8.77
CA VAL A 52 -7.03 -24.69 7.85
C VAL A 52 -6.01 -23.70 7.30
N LEU A 53 -4.87 -24.20 6.84
CA LEU A 53 -3.89 -23.40 6.09
C LEU A 53 -3.99 -23.74 4.62
N VAL A 54 -4.25 -22.75 3.77
CA VAL A 54 -4.24 -22.93 2.31
C VAL A 54 -2.88 -22.54 1.77
N ASP A 55 -2.14 -23.48 1.20
CA ASP A 55 -0.82 -23.21 0.62
C ASP A 55 -0.90 -22.45 -0.72
N ARG A 56 0.25 -22.10 -1.30
CA ARG A 56 0.33 -21.39 -2.59
C ARG A 56 -0.17 -22.19 -3.80
N ASN A 57 -0.36 -23.50 -3.65
CA ASN A 57 -0.88 -24.40 -4.67
C ASN A 57 -2.36 -24.73 -4.40
N ASP A 58 -3.04 -23.92 -3.59
CA ASP A 58 -4.43 -24.10 -3.17
C ASP A 58 -4.69 -25.42 -2.41
N ARG A 59 -3.65 -26.05 -1.85
CA ARG A 59 -3.83 -27.24 -1.00
C ARG A 59 -4.28 -26.82 0.38
N VAL A 60 -5.34 -27.47 0.85
CA VAL A 60 -5.88 -27.27 2.19
C VAL A 60 -5.16 -28.19 3.17
N LEU A 61 -4.40 -27.60 4.07
CA LEU A 61 -3.64 -28.28 5.11
C LEU A 61 -4.43 -28.21 6.43
N PRO A 62 -4.88 -29.34 6.99
CA PRO A 62 -5.63 -29.36 8.25
C PRO A 62 -4.78 -28.86 9.43
N ILE A 63 -5.42 -28.20 10.40
CA ILE A 63 -4.78 -27.79 11.66
C ILE A 63 -5.38 -28.60 12.81
N ALA A 64 -4.54 -29.19 13.66
CA ALA A 64 -4.97 -30.07 14.75
C ALA A 64 -5.49 -29.29 15.96
N ASN A 65 -4.73 -28.32 16.44
CA ASN A 65 -5.04 -27.49 17.61
C ASN A 65 -5.72 -26.17 17.19
N GLN A 66 -7.04 -26.23 17.11
CA GLN A 66 -7.92 -25.16 16.63
C GLN A 66 -7.96 -23.91 17.52
N ASP A 67 -7.42 -24.02 18.73
CA ASP A 67 -7.25 -22.99 19.74
C ASP A 67 -5.86 -22.32 19.72
N ALA A 68 -4.99 -22.68 18.76
CA ALA A 68 -3.66 -22.11 18.66
C ALA A 68 -3.69 -20.58 18.58
N MET A 69 -2.88 -19.95 19.42
CA MET A 69 -2.76 -18.49 19.47
C MET A 69 -2.30 -17.96 18.10
N GLY A 70 -2.98 -16.90 17.65
CA GLY A 70 -2.71 -16.29 16.35
C GLY A 70 -3.63 -16.75 15.22
N LEU A 71 -4.29 -17.92 15.30
CA LEU A 71 -5.25 -18.33 14.27
C LEU A 71 -6.40 -17.31 14.11
N PRO A 72 -7.07 -16.86 15.18
CA PRO A 72 -8.08 -15.83 15.04
C PRO A 72 -7.45 -14.49 14.63
N LEU A 73 -6.25 -14.17 15.12
CA LEU A 73 -5.55 -12.90 14.84
C LEU A 73 -5.25 -12.74 13.35
N TYR A 74 -4.86 -13.82 12.67
CA TYR A 74 -4.46 -13.80 11.27
C TYR A 74 -5.47 -14.47 10.33
N ALA A 75 -6.69 -14.73 10.81
CA ALA A 75 -7.79 -15.25 10.00
C ALA A 75 -7.95 -14.48 8.69
N GLY A 76 -7.88 -15.20 7.57
CA GLY A 76 -8.02 -14.64 6.21
C GLY A 76 -6.71 -14.07 5.63
N ARG A 77 -5.61 -14.07 6.38
CA ARG A 77 -4.34 -13.46 5.99
C ARG A 77 -3.29 -14.51 5.62
N PRO A 78 -2.37 -14.20 4.68
CA PRO A 78 -1.13 -14.95 4.52
C PRO A 78 -0.28 -14.89 5.79
N VAL A 79 0.28 -16.03 6.20
CA VAL A 79 1.11 -16.18 7.40
C VAL A 79 2.28 -17.11 7.15
N LYS A 80 3.29 -16.96 8.03
CA LYS A 80 4.27 -17.99 8.33
C LYS A 80 3.75 -18.77 9.54
N LEU A 81 3.54 -20.06 9.37
CA LEU A 81 3.03 -20.95 10.41
C LEU A 81 4.10 -21.98 10.72
N THR A 82 4.46 -22.10 12.00
CA THR A 82 5.43 -23.10 12.46
C THR A 82 4.69 -24.17 13.25
N GLY A 83 5.05 -25.43 13.03
CA GLY A 83 4.44 -26.56 13.70
C GLY A 83 4.98 -27.91 13.23
N GLU A 84 4.36 -28.99 13.67
CA GLU A 84 4.72 -30.36 13.32
C GLU A 84 3.51 -31.11 12.76
N TRP A 85 3.74 -32.06 11.86
CA TRP A 85 2.68 -32.97 11.44
C TRP A 85 2.34 -33.95 12.56
N LYS A 86 1.06 -34.01 12.94
CA LYS A 86 0.49 -35.06 13.80
C LYS A 86 -0.59 -35.79 13.01
N GLY A 87 -0.21 -36.94 12.44
CA GLY A 87 -1.06 -37.64 11.49
C GLY A 87 -1.18 -36.83 10.20
N ASP A 88 -2.41 -36.44 9.84
CA ASP A 88 -2.77 -35.69 8.64
C ASP A 88 -2.98 -34.19 8.89
N ALA A 89 -2.69 -33.70 10.09
CA ALA A 89 -2.91 -32.31 10.48
C ALA A 89 -1.66 -31.67 11.11
N ILE A 90 -1.51 -30.36 10.91
CA ILE A 90 -0.43 -29.56 11.50
C ILE A 90 -0.81 -29.21 12.94
N PHE A 91 0.02 -29.59 13.89
CA PHE A 91 -0.02 -29.07 15.25
C PHE A 91 0.81 -27.79 15.32
N VAL A 92 0.13 -26.65 15.41
CA VAL A 92 0.70 -25.31 15.32
C VAL A 92 1.37 -24.91 16.62
N THR A 93 2.63 -24.50 16.54
CA THR A 93 3.39 -23.93 17.67
C THR A 93 3.48 -22.41 17.58
N ARG A 94 3.44 -21.84 16.36
CA ARG A 94 3.52 -20.39 16.13
C ARG A 94 2.80 -19.96 14.86
N VAL A 95 2.15 -18.81 14.91
CA VAL A 95 1.58 -18.12 13.74
C VAL A 95 2.12 -16.70 13.71
N GLU A 96 2.76 -16.32 12.61
CA GLU A 96 3.45 -15.04 12.46
C GLU A 96 3.08 -14.36 11.14
N ALA A 97 3.13 -13.02 11.14
CA ALA A 97 3.07 -12.27 9.90
C ALA A 97 4.34 -12.51 9.06
N ILE A 98 4.19 -12.42 7.74
CA ILE A 98 5.32 -12.50 6.82
C ILE A 98 6.03 -11.14 6.81
N PRO A 99 7.33 -11.04 7.16
CA PRO A 99 8.03 -9.75 7.26
C PRO A 99 7.96 -8.90 5.99
N ALA A 100 8.13 -9.51 4.81
CA ALA A 100 7.97 -8.79 3.53
C ALA A 100 6.57 -8.17 3.36
N HIS A 101 5.53 -8.87 3.79
CA HIS A 101 4.14 -8.39 3.70
C HIS A 101 3.86 -7.22 4.66
N LEU A 102 4.55 -7.15 5.82
CA LEU A 102 4.44 -6.01 6.72
C LEU A 102 4.93 -4.72 6.06
N HIS A 103 6.07 -4.78 5.37
CA HIS A 103 6.61 -3.62 4.66
C HIS A 103 5.74 -3.20 3.47
N ILE A 104 5.18 -4.14 2.71
CA ILE A 104 4.16 -3.85 1.69
C ILE A 104 2.93 -3.19 2.32
N GLY A 105 2.53 -3.64 3.51
CA GLY A 105 1.48 -3.04 4.32
C GLY A 105 1.75 -1.56 4.61
N HIS A 106 2.97 -1.16 4.96
CA HIS A 106 3.32 0.24 5.18
C HIS A 106 3.22 1.09 3.91
N VAL A 107 3.60 0.54 2.76
CA VAL A 107 3.49 1.23 1.47
C VAL A 107 2.02 1.50 1.11
N MET A 108 1.13 0.53 1.29
CA MET A 108 -0.21 0.56 0.70
C MET A 108 -1.36 0.79 1.67
N THR A 109 -1.20 0.42 2.94
CA THR A 109 -2.35 0.30 3.85
C THR A 109 -2.25 1.23 5.05
N ASN A 110 -1.16 1.18 5.81
CA ASN A 110 -1.07 1.93 7.06
C ASN A 110 0.35 2.32 7.45
N TRP A 111 0.55 3.60 7.73
CA TRP A 111 1.74 4.11 8.41
C TRP A 111 1.33 5.14 9.45
N ARG A 112 1.83 5.03 10.67
CA ARG A 112 1.34 5.82 11.81
C ARG A 112 1.48 7.34 11.64
N ASP A 113 2.50 7.79 10.91
CA ASP A 113 2.83 9.22 10.82
C ASP A 113 2.16 9.92 9.62
N THR A 114 1.45 9.18 8.76
CA THR A 114 0.77 9.76 7.60
C THR A 114 -0.65 10.25 7.95
N PRO A 115 -1.23 11.15 7.14
CA PRO A 115 -2.62 11.57 7.29
C PRO A 115 -3.61 10.40 7.25
N GLY A 116 -4.40 10.28 8.32
CA GLY A 116 -5.36 9.20 8.50
C GLY A 116 -4.70 7.83 8.73
N ALA A 117 -3.43 7.80 9.13
CA ALA A 117 -2.62 6.60 9.30
C ALA A 117 -2.59 5.70 8.05
N ARG A 118 -2.70 6.26 6.84
CA ARG A 118 -2.77 5.49 5.58
C ARG A 118 -1.39 5.08 5.07
N GLY A 119 -1.35 4.19 4.08
CA GLY A 119 -0.09 3.82 3.43
C GLY A 119 0.59 5.02 2.77
N PHE A 120 1.92 4.94 2.61
CA PHE A 120 2.71 5.98 1.96
C PHE A 120 2.24 6.31 0.54
N LEU A 121 2.00 5.31 -0.30
CA LEU A 121 1.69 5.54 -1.72
C LEU A 121 0.31 6.19 -1.93
N PRO A 122 -0.78 5.75 -1.27
CA PRO A 122 -2.05 6.46 -1.33
C PRO A 122 -1.97 7.93 -0.88
N VAL A 123 -1.15 8.22 0.14
CA VAL A 123 -0.95 9.60 0.61
C VAL A 123 -0.18 10.43 -0.42
N ALA A 124 0.85 9.86 -1.05
CA ALA A 124 1.57 10.53 -2.15
C ALA A 124 0.63 10.88 -3.31
N VAL A 125 -0.26 9.95 -3.69
CA VAL A 125 -1.26 10.16 -4.74
C VAL A 125 -2.21 11.30 -4.39
N ASP A 126 -2.74 11.34 -3.17
CA ASP A 126 -3.70 12.38 -2.78
C ASP A 126 -3.05 13.78 -2.72
N GLU A 127 -1.85 13.88 -2.16
CA GLU A 127 -1.09 15.14 -2.17
C GLU A 127 -0.77 15.58 -3.61
N ALA A 128 -0.38 14.64 -4.49
CA ALA A 128 -0.13 14.95 -5.90
C ALA A 128 -1.38 15.43 -6.65
N ARG A 129 -2.58 14.91 -6.32
CA ARG A 129 -3.85 15.41 -6.89
C ARG A 129 -4.12 16.86 -6.51
N VAL A 130 -3.84 17.24 -5.26
CA VAL A 130 -3.93 18.63 -4.80
C VAL A 130 -2.95 19.52 -5.59
N ALA A 131 -1.69 19.09 -5.72
CA ALA A 131 -0.69 19.82 -6.49
C ALA A 131 -1.06 19.94 -7.98
N VAL A 132 -1.60 18.88 -8.60
CA VAL A 132 -2.11 18.91 -9.98
C VAL A 132 -3.22 19.94 -10.15
N LEU A 133 -4.20 19.96 -9.24
CA LEU A 133 -5.29 20.92 -9.26
C LEU A 133 -4.75 22.36 -9.23
N HIS A 134 -3.86 22.66 -8.29
CA HIS A 134 -3.33 24.01 -8.14
C HIS A 134 -2.39 24.41 -9.27
N ALA A 135 -1.60 23.49 -9.85
CA ALA A 135 -0.80 23.81 -11.02
C ALA A 135 -1.68 24.20 -12.22
N ARG A 136 -2.83 23.55 -12.41
CA ARG A 136 -3.80 23.93 -13.46
C ARG A 136 -4.45 25.29 -13.18
N LEU A 137 -4.79 25.58 -11.92
CA LEU A 137 -5.32 26.89 -11.55
C LEU A 137 -4.29 28.01 -11.76
N ALA A 138 -3.01 27.74 -11.50
CA ALA A 138 -1.93 28.68 -11.81
C ALA A 138 -1.85 28.98 -13.31
N VAL A 139 -1.92 27.96 -14.17
CA VAL A 139 -1.91 28.14 -15.64
C VAL A 139 -3.12 28.95 -16.12
N ASN A 140 -4.29 28.77 -15.50
CA ASN A 140 -5.53 29.43 -15.92
C ASN A 140 -5.69 30.85 -15.35
N SER A 141 -4.79 31.30 -14.49
CA SER A 141 -4.89 32.62 -13.89
C SER A 141 -4.27 33.71 -14.77
N THR A 142 -4.85 34.90 -14.71
CA THR A 142 -4.36 36.11 -15.38
C THR A 142 -3.68 37.09 -14.42
N SER A 143 -3.68 36.81 -13.11
CA SER A 143 -3.09 37.65 -12.06
C SER A 143 -1.80 37.04 -11.54
N LEU A 144 -0.73 37.84 -11.46
CA LEU A 144 0.55 37.39 -10.89
C LEU A 144 0.38 36.85 -9.46
N ASP A 145 -0.45 37.51 -8.64
CA ASP A 145 -0.65 37.13 -7.25
C ASP A 145 -1.34 35.76 -7.14
N ASP A 146 -2.31 35.47 -8.00
CA ASP A 146 -3.02 34.19 -8.03
C ASP A 146 -2.12 33.07 -8.57
N ILE A 147 -1.31 33.34 -9.60
CA ILE A 147 -0.32 32.38 -10.09
C ILE A 147 0.65 32.02 -8.95
N LYS A 148 1.15 33.02 -8.21
CA LYS A 148 2.02 32.82 -7.05
C LYS A 148 1.34 32.10 -5.89
N LEU A 149 0.08 32.40 -5.62
CA LEU A 149 -0.72 31.72 -4.59
C LEU A 149 -0.81 30.23 -4.88
N HIS A 150 -1.24 29.88 -6.10
CA HIS A 150 -1.39 28.50 -6.51
C HIS A 150 -0.05 27.76 -6.58
N ALA A 151 1.05 28.41 -7.00
CA ALA A 151 2.38 27.82 -6.90
C ALA A 151 2.81 27.54 -5.45
N GLY A 152 2.41 28.38 -4.50
CA GLY A 152 2.59 28.11 -3.06
C GLY A 152 1.84 26.85 -2.62
N HIS A 153 0.58 26.68 -3.03
CA HIS A 153 -0.18 25.47 -2.73
C HIS A 153 0.46 24.21 -3.32
N VAL A 154 1.04 24.30 -4.53
CA VAL A 154 1.82 23.19 -5.12
C VAL A 154 3.04 22.87 -4.28
N LEU A 155 3.82 23.88 -3.84
CA LEU A 155 4.96 23.66 -2.96
C LEU A 155 4.55 22.95 -1.66
N ASN A 156 3.44 23.36 -1.04
CA ASN A 156 2.94 22.73 0.16
C ASN A 156 2.60 21.25 -0.05
N ALA A 157 1.89 20.93 -1.12
CA ALA A 157 1.51 19.55 -1.43
C ALA A 157 2.72 18.68 -1.88
N LEU A 158 3.75 19.27 -2.48
CA LEU A 158 4.97 18.55 -2.83
C LEU A 158 5.89 18.33 -1.63
N ASP A 159 6.14 19.40 -0.87
CA ASP A 159 7.09 19.46 0.22
C ASP A 159 6.71 20.53 1.28
N PRO A 160 5.95 20.15 2.32
CA PRO A 160 5.57 21.04 3.41
C PRO A 160 6.75 21.65 4.19
N ALA A 161 7.97 21.10 4.06
CA ALA A 161 9.16 21.70 4.66
C ALA A 161 9.60 22.97 3.92
N VAL A 162 9.26 23.09 2.64
CA VAL A 162 9.52 24.28 1.80
C VAL A 162 8.41 25.32 1.95
N GLU A 163 7.15 24.88 1.91
CA GLU A 163 5.98 25.76 2.09
C GLU A 163 4.99 25.11 3.07
N ARG A 164 4.88 25.69 4.27
CA ARG A 164 4.08 25.10 5.35
C ARG A 164 2.58 25.33 5.16
N ALA A 165 2.20 26.42 4.51
CA ALA A 165 0.80 26.81 4.37
C ALA A 165 0.25 26.35 3.03
N GLY A 166 -0.88 25.63 3.06
CA GLY A 166 -1.58 25.24 1.84
C GLY A 166 -2.68 24.22 2.10
N PRO A 167 -3.37 23.80 1.03
CA PRO A 167 -4.50 22.89 1.10
C PRO A 167 -4.10 21.40 1.13
N GLY A 168 -2.80 21.08 1.07
CA GLY A 168 -2.31 19.71 1.20
C GLY A 168 -2.57 19.15 2.60
N ALA A 169 -2.46 17.83 2.74
CA ALA A 169 -2.65 17.18 4.04
C ALA A 169 -1.44 17.35 4.98
N GLY A 170 -0.42 18.10 4.55
CA GLY A 170 0.75 18.47 5.35
C GLY A 170 1.82 17.38 5.42
N TYR A 171 1.76 16.35 4.58
CA TYR A 171 2.75 15.28 4.55
C TYR A 171 3.71 15.41 3.37
N GLY A 172 3.18 15.77 2.19
CA GLY A 172 3.95 16.03 0.99
C GLY A 172 4.24 14.78 0.15
N VAL A 173 4.19 14.94 -1.19
CA VAL A 173 4.57 13.90 -2.16
C VAL A 173 5.99 13.39 -1.91
N ARG A 174 6.96 14.29 -1.65
CA ARG A 174 8.38 13.93 -1.45
C ARG A 174 8.55 12.92 -0.32
N LYS A 175 8.04 13.26 0.87
CA LYS A 175 8.19 12.44 2.08
C LYS A 175 7.45 11.11 1.92
N ALA A 176 6.26 11.14 1.32
CA ALA A 176 5.47 9.93 1.07
C ALA A 176 6.17 8.98 0.09
N ALA A 177 6.62 9.47 -1.06
CA ALA A 177 7.32 8.66 -2.06
C ALA A 177 8.65 8.08 -1.50
N ALA A 178 9.41 8.87 -0.73
CA ALA A 178 10.64 8.40 -0.09
C ALA A 178 10.38 7.29 0.95
N GLY A 179 9.33 7.43 1.76
CA GLY A 179 8.93 6.37 2.70
C GLY A 179 8.47 5.09 1.99
N ALA A 180 7.71 5.23 0.90
CA ALA A 180 7.33 4.09 0.06
C ALA A 180 8.56 3.37 -0.52
N LEU A 181 9.54 4.11 -1.06
CA LEU A 181 10.80 3.56 -1.57
C LEU A 181 11.55 2.75 -0.52
N GLN A 182 11.72 3.32 0.68
CA GLN A 182 12.43 2.65 1.76
C GLN A 182 11.75 1.32 2.13
N HIS A 183 10.42 1.32 2.24
CA HIS A 183 9.69 0.10 2.59
C HIS A 183 9.65 -0.92 1.46
N LEU A 184 9.73 -0.52 0.20
CA LEU A 184 9.88 -1.45 -0.92
C LEU A 184 11.23 -2.16 -0.91
N ASP A 185 12.32 -1.44 -0.60
CA ASP A 185 13.65 -2.07 -0.42
C ASP A 185 13.65 -3.06 0.75
N PHE A 186 13.04 -2.69 1.88
CA PHE A 186 12.88 -3.60 3.01
C PHE A 186 12.04 -4.84 2.64
N ALA A 187 10.92 -4.66 1.94
CA ALA A 187 10.07 -5.77 1.50
C ALA A 187 10.81 -6.75 0.59
N ALA A 188 11.62 -6.23 -0.35
CA ALA A 188 12.36 -7.05 -1.31
C ALA A 188 13.50 -7.87 -0.66
N ARG A 189 14.01 -7.44 0.50
CA ARG A 189 15.12 -8.10 1.22
C ARG A 189 14.67 -8.91 2.45
N ALA A 190 13.41 -8.75 2.86
CA ALA A 190 12.88 -9.39 4.04
C ALA A 190 12.59 -10.89 3.83
N GLU A 191 12.51 -11.62 4.94
CA GLU A 191 12.03 -13.00 4.92
C GLU A 191 10.61 -13.06 4.31
N GLY A 192 10.39 -14.05 3.45
CA GLY A 192 9.13 -14.25 2.74
C GLY A 192 8.97 -13.40 1.48
N ALA A 193 10.02 -12.68 1.05
CA ALA A 193 10.03 -12.03 -0.25
C ALA A 193 9.91 -13.07 -1.39
N THR A 194 8.87 -12.94 -2.20
CA THR A 194 8.66 -13.78 -3.40
C THR A 194 9.25 -13.10 -4.64
N ILE A 195 9.32 -13.82 -5.75
CA ILE A 195 9.69 -13.24 -7.05
C ILE A 195 8.73 -12.12 -7.50
N ASN A 196 7.45 -12.21 -7.11
CA ASN A 196 6.47 -11.16 -7.41
C ASN A 196 6.80 -9.90 -6.62
N ILE A 197 7.14 -10.04 -5.34
CA ILE A 197 7.56 -8.91 -4.50
C ILE A 197 8.82 -8.26 -5.08
N THR A 198 9.88 -9.03 -5.32
CA THR A 198 11.15 -8.46 -5.77
C THR A 198 11.05 -7.79 -7.15
N THR A 199 10.34 -8.43 -8.10
CA THR A 199 10.14 -7.88 -9.45
C THR A 199 9.32 -6.60 -9.42
N GLN A 200 8.17 -6.61 -8.74
CA GLN A 200 7.30 -5.44 -8.70
C GLN A 200 7.92 -4.32 -7.85
N ALA A 201 8.60 -4.64 -6.74
CA ALA A 201 9.28 -3.65 -5.93
C ALA A 201 10.38 -2.92 -6.71
N ALA A 202 11.15 -3.61 -7.55
CA ALA A 202 12.15 -2.98 -8.41
C ALA A 202 11.52 -1.99 -9.41
N GLN A 203 10.41 -2.38 -10.05
CA GLN A 203 9.71 -1.53 -11.02
C GLN A 203 9.09 -0.29 -10.34
N VAL A 204 8.39 -0.49 -9.23
CA VAL A 204 7.79 0.61 -8.46
C VAL A 204 8.88 1.53 -7.91
N SER A 205 10.01 0.99 -7.45
CA SER A 205 11.12 1.81 -6.95
C SER A 205 11.75 2.68 -8.04
N SER A 206 11.87 2.17 -9.27
CA SER A 206 12.30 2.98 -10.42
C SER A 206 11.34 4.14 -10.68
N SER A 207 10.03 3.86 -10.71
CA SER A 207 8.99 4.88 -10.89
C SER A 207 9.02 5.96 -9.79
N LEU A 208 9.11 5.55 -8.53
CA LEU A 208 9.17 6.50 -7.40
C LEU A 208 10.48 7.30 -7.36
N SER A 209 11.59 6.73 -7.83
CA SER A 209 12.85 7.47 -7.98
C SER A 209 12.72 8.57 -9.01
N ASN A 210 12.05 8.31 -10.13
CA ASN A 210 11.72 9.33 -11.13
C ASN A 210 10.78 10.39 -10.57
N VAL A 211 9.76 9.98 -9.80
CA VAL A 211 8.88 10.92 -9.08
C VAL A 211 9.68 11.88 -8.23
N LEU A 212 10.64 11.40 -7.42
CA LEU A 212 11.45 12.28 -6.57
C LEU A 212 12.27 13.29 -7.40
N GLN A 213 12.83 12.88 -8.53
CA GLN A 213 13.54 13.79 -9.44
C GLN A 213 12.60 14.83 -10.06
N TRP A 214 11.39 14.44 -10.47
CA TRP A 214 10.41 15.39 -11.00
C TRP A 214 9.86 16.31 -9.92
N VAL A 215 9.75 15.84 -8.67
CA VAL A 215 9.40 16.68 -7.52
C VAL A 215 10.46 17.77 -7.30
N ASP A 216 11.75 17.45 -7.41
CA ASP A 216 12.82 18.46 -7.35
C ASP A 216 12.66 19.53 -8.45
N GLN A 217 12.39 19.09 -9.67
CA GLN A 217 12.15 19.98 -10.82
C GLN A 217 10.90 20.85 -10.61
N ALA A 218 9.83 20.27 -10.08
CA ALA A 218 8.56 20.96 -9.83
C ALA A 218 8.69 21.98 -8.69
N VAL A 219 9.40 21.64 -7.61
CA VAL A 219 9.72 22.59 -6.53
C VAL A 219 10.52 23.77 -7.07
N ALA A 220 11.54 23.52 -7.90
CA ALA A 220 12.32 24.59 -8.52
C ALA A 220 11.46 25.47 -9.45
N ALA A 221 10.57 24.88 -10.25
CA ALA A 221 9.65 25.62 -11.11
C ALA A 221 8.69 26.50 -10.28
N ALA A 222 8.09 25.95 -9.23
CA ALA A 222 7.20 26.69 -8.35
C ALA A 222 7.92 27.84 -7.61
N GLN A 223 9.17 27.64 -7.18
CA GLN A 223 9.98 28.72 -6.59
C GLN A 223 10.29 29.85 -7.60
N ARG A 224 10.53 29.54 -8.88
CA ARG A 224 10.66 30.57 -9.93
C ARG A 224 9.39 31.38 -10.09
N ILE A 225 8.22 30.73 -10.05
CA ILE A 225 6.92 31.43 -10.06
C ILE A 225 6.80 32.37 -8.85
N ARG A 226 7.14 31.90 -7.65
CA ARG A 226 7.09 32.71 -6.42
C ARG A 226 7.98 33.96 -6.52
N ALA A 227 9.13 33.83 -7.16
CA ALA A 227 10.09 34.92 -7.36
C ALA A 227 9.77 35.84 -8.56
N ALA A 228 8.86 35.45 -9.46
CA ALA A 228 8.55 36.22 -10.66
C ALA A 228 8.04 37.64 -10.34
N THR A 229 8.42 38.63 -11.13
CA THR A 229 8.01 40.04 -10.93
C THR A 229 6.92 40.49 -11.90
N ASP A 230 6.59 39.65 -12.87
CA ASP A 230 5.62 39.93 -13.92
C ASP A 230 4.84 38.67 -14.28
N THR A 231 3.64 38.84 -14.82
CA THR A 231 2.74 37.73 -15.16
C THR A 231 3.28 36.86 -16.29
N ALA A 232 4.03 37.42 -17.25
CA ALA A 232 4.48 36.67 -18.42
C ALA A 232 5.54 35.63 -18.04
N SER A 233 6.52 36.00 -17.23
CA SER A 233 7.53 35.07 -16.71
C SER A 233 6.92 34.01 -15.79
N ALA A 234 5.95 34.39 -14.96
CA ALA A 234 5.23 33.47 -14.09
C ALA A 234 4.40 32.45 -14.89
N ALA A 235 3.72 32.87 -15.97
CA ALA A 235 2.88 32.02 -16.80
C ALA A 235 3.68 30.90 -17.50
N GLY A 236 4.87 31.21 -18.03
CA GLY A 236 5.75 30.21 -18.63
C GLY A 236 6.16 29.13 -17.63
N ALA A 237 6.63 29.53 -16.44
CA ALA A 237 7.01 28.59 -15.39
C ALA A 237 5.80 27.81 -14.82
N ALA A 238 4.60 28.39 -14.83
CA ALA A 238 3.36 27.70 -14.44
C ALA A 238 3.00 26.57 -15.42
N ALA A 239 3.22 26.76 -16.72
CA ALA A 239 3.02 25.70 -17.72
C ALA A 239 3.98 24.53 -17.51
N ASP A 240 5.26 24.81 -17.27
CA ASP A 240 6.27 23.78 -16.95
C ASP A 240 5.90 23.02 -15.66
N LEU A 241 5.47 23.75 -14.63
CA LEU A 241 5.02 23.16 -13.36
C LEU A 241 3.83 22.23 -13.57
N ALA A 242 2.83 22.65 -14.35
CA ALA A 242 1.66 21.84 -14.63
C ALA A 242 2.01 20.55 -15.40
N ALA A 243 2.93 20.62 -16.37
CA ALA A 243 3.41 19.44 -17.10
C ALA A 243 4.14 18.46 -16.17
N LEU A 244 5.03 18.96 -15.31
CA LEU A 244 5.71 18.14 -14.30
C LEU A 244 4.72 17.49 -13.34
N MET A 245 3.70 18.22 -12.90
CA MET A 245 2.69 17.68 -12.00
C MET A 245 1.83 16.59 -12.63
N GLN A 246 1.46 16.73 -13.92
CA GLN A 246 0.82 15.63 -14.65
C GLN A 246 1.72 14.39 -14.69
N ARG A 247 3.01 14.59 -15.01
CA ARG A 247 3.98 13.50 -15.10
C ARG A 247 4.16 12.75 -13.78
N ILE A 248 4.31 13.49 -12.68
CA ILE A 248 4.38 12.94 -11.32
C ILE A 248 3.16 12.07 -11.01
N ASN A 249 1.96 12.57 -11.33
CA ASN A 249 0.72 11.87 -11.01
C ASN A 249 0.51 10.63 -11.91
N ASP A 250 0.58 10.81 -13.23
CA ASP A 250 0.12 9.81 -14.20
C ASP A 250 1.20 8.77 -14.50
N GLU A 251 2.41 9.22 -14.86
CA GLU A 251 3.53 8.33 -15.22
C GLU A 251 4.23 7.73 -13.99
N GLY A 252 4.22 8.47 -12.88
CA GLY A 252 4.86 8.07 -11.64
C GLY A 252 3.92 7.33 -10.70
N LEU A 253 3.13 8.09 -9.96
CA LEU A 253 2.37 7.60 -8.81
C LEU A 253 1.23 6.64 -9.20
N GLN A 254 0.52 6.90 -10.30
CA GLN A 254 -0.59 6.04 -10.74
C GLN A 254 -0.09 4.71 -11.33
N ASP A 255 1.05 4.72 -12.06
CA ASP A 255 1.74 3.49 -12.48
C ASP A 255 2.22 2.68 -11.26
N ALA A 256 2.87 3.34 -10.30
CA ALA A 256 3.29 2.73 -9.04
C ALA A 256 2.09 2.09 -8.31
N GLN A 257 0.96 2.79 -8.22
CA GLN A 257 -0.24 2.28 -7.56
C GLN A 257 -0.82 1.06 -8.27
N THR A 258 -0.81 1.07 -9.60
CA THR A 258 -1.28 -0.06 -10.43
C THR A 258 -0.42 -1.30 -10.19
N ARG A 259 0.91 -1.14 -10.23
CA ARG A 259 1.87 -2.24 -9.97
C ARG A 259 1.77 -2.78 -8.55
N MET A 260 1.60 -1.90 -7.56
CA MET A 260 1.35 -2.32 -6.19
C MET A 260 0.04 -3.11 -6.06
N GLY A 261 -1.01 -2.73 -6.81
CA GLY A 261 -2.24 -3.51 -6.88
C GLY A 261 -2.03 -4.93 -7.42
N LEU A 262 -1.19 -5.08 -8.46
CA LEU A 262 -0.80 -6.39 -9.00
C LEU A 262 0.01 -7.20 -7.99
N MET A 263 0.96 -6.56 -7.29
CA MET A 263 1.74 -7.21 -6.23
C MET A 263 0.84 -7.69 -5.09
N LEU A 264 -0.05 -6.84 -4.58
CA LEU A 264 -1.00 -7.21 -3.52
C LEU A 264 -1.88 -8.39 -3.94
N LYS A 265 -2.35 -8.40 -5.20
CA LYS A 265 -3.15 -9.50 -5.72
C LYS A 265 -2.36 -10.80 -5.78
N ALA A 266 -1.13 -10.76 -6.30
CA ALA A 266 -0.27 -11.93 -6.44
C ALA A 266 0.15 -12.52 -5.09
N GLU A 267 0.29 -11.67 -4.07
CA GLU A 267 0.65 -12.07 -2.71
C GLU A 267 -0.56 -12.45 -1.82
N GLY A 268 -1.78 -12.41 -2.37
CA GLY A 268 -3.00 -12.68 -1.59
C GLY A 268 -3.28 -11.63 -0.50
N LEU A 269 -2.75 -10.42 -0.66
CA LEU A 269 -2.92 -9.28 0.23
C LEU A 269 -4.05 -8.34 -0.23
N LEU A 270 -4.46 -8.41 -1.50
CA LEU A 270 -5.55 -7.58 -2.01
C LEU A 270 -6.88 -8.01 -1.39
N GLY A 271 -7.54 -7.08 -0.68
CA GLY A 271 -8.78 -7.36 0.05
C GLY A 271 -8.57 -8.12 1.36
N ALA A 272 -7.34 -8.57 1.66
CA ALA A 272 -7.05 -9.28 2.89
C ALA A 272 -7.45 -8.44 4.10
N PRO A 273 -8.11 -9.05 5.11
CA PRO A 273 -8.54 -8.34 6.29
C PRO A 273 -7.35 -7.73 7.02
N ARG A 274 -7.55 -6.51 7.52
CA ARG A 274 -6.52 -5.74 8.24
C ARG A 274 -6.43 -6.22 9.68
#